data_AF-A0A3T0RW79-F1
#
_entry.id   AF-A0A3T0RW79-F1
#
_cell.length_a   1.000
_cell.length_b   1.000
_cell.length_c   1.000
_cell.angle_alpha   90.00
_cell.angle_beta   90.00
_cell.angle_gamma   90.00
#
_symmetry.space_group_name_H-M   'P 1'
#
loop_
_entity.id
_entity.type
_entity.pdbx_description
1 polymer ?
#
loop_
_entity_poly.entity_id
_entity_poly.type
_entity_poly.pdbx_seq_one_letter_code
_entity_poly.pdbx_strand_id
1 'polypeptide(L)'
;MPLGGIIFITLFIGVFGLILIYLARWTGGRAKRTSAAKMEIYECGIPEQEKKDTKISVKFYLTAILFILFDIEIIFMYPWAVSFKEFIHSGAGPFVFGSMIIFLAIFIFGLWWEIKSKALEWD
;
A
#
# COMPACT_ATOMS: atom_id res chain seq x y z
N MET A 1 25.93 9.73 2.86
CA MET A 1 26.15 8.27 2.71
C MET A 1 27.05 8.07 1.50
N PRO A 2 28.12 7.27 1.56
CA PRO A 2 28.93 7.01 0.38
C PRO A 2 28.05 6.28 -0.64
N LEU A 3 27.91 6.84 -1.84
CA LEU A 3 27.08 6.30 -2.92
C LEU A 3 27.32 4.79 -3.14
N GLY A 4 28.57 4.35 -2.93
CA GLY A 4 28.98 2.94 -3.01
C GLY A 4 28.31 2.02 -2.01
N GLY A 5 27.96 2.49 -0.80
CA GLY A 5 27.25 1.68 0.20
C GLY A 5 25.81 1.39 -0.21
N ILE A 6 25.13 2.37 -0.82
CA ILE A 6 23.77 2.20 -1.33
C ILE A 6 23.77 1.22 -2.50
N ILE A 7 24.69 1.42 -3.47
CA ILE A 7 24.83 0.54 -4.63
C ILE A 7 25.12 -0.90 -4.20
N PHE A 8 26.01 -1.09 -3.21
CA PHE A 8 26.35 -2.40 -2.67
C PHE A 8 25.13 -3.08 -2.03
N ILE A 9 24.37 -2.38 -1.19
CA ILE A 9 23.17 -2.93 -0.54
C ILE A 9 22.11 -3.31 -1.57
N THR A 10 21.83 -2.43 -2.54
CA THR A 10 20.85 -2.72 -3.59
C THR A 10 21.26 -3.94 -4.43
N LEU A 11 22.53 -4.03 -4.80
CA LEU A 11 23.05 -5.15 -5.58
C LEU A 11 23.02 -6.45 -4.77
N PHE A 12 23.37 -6.40 -3.49
CA PHE A 12 23.30 -7.55 -2.60
C PHE A 12 21.86 -8.08 -2.48
N ILE A 13 20.87 -7.22 -2.24
CA ILE A 13 19.46 -7.62 -2.14
C ILE A 13 18.98 -8.25 -3.45
N GLY A 14 19.30 -7.63 -4.59
CA GLY A 14 18.91 -8.15 -5.91
C GLY A 14 19.50 -9.53 -6.19
N VAL A 15 20.81 -9.68 -5.98
CA VAL A 15 21.51 -10.97 -6.18
C VAL A 15 21.02 -12.03 -5.22
N PHE A 16 20.83 -11.69 -3.94
CA PHE A 16 20.32 -12.60 -2.94
C PHE A 16 18.90 -13.08 -3.28
N GLY A 17 18.02 -12.18 -3.71
CA GLY A 17 16.67 -12.53 -4.18
C GLY A 17 16.70 -13.50 -5.37
N LEU A 18 17.56 -13.27 -6.35
CA LEU A 18 17.74 -14.17 -7.49
C LEU A 18 18.28 -15.55 -7.07
N ILE A 19 19.23 -15.59 -6.15
CA ILE A 19 19.77 -16.84 -5.59
C ILE A 19 18.66 -17.62 -4.86
N LEU A 20 17.81 -16.95 -4.09
CA LEU A 20 16.68 -17.61 -3.41
C LEU A 20 15.68 -18.19 -4.42
N ILE A 21 15.33 -17.47 -5.48
CA ILE A 21 14.45 -17.99 -6.54
C ILE A 21 15.09 -19.20 -7.24
N TYR A 22 16.39 -19.13 -7.53
CA TYR A 22 17.13 -20.21 -8.16
C TYR A 22 17.21 -21.46 -7.27
N LEU A 23 17.57 -21.28 -5.99
CA LEU A 23 17.61 -22.36 -5.01
C LEU A 23 16.23 -22.98 -4.81
N ALA A 24 15.17 -22.17 -4.68
CA ALA A 24 13.80 -22.66 -4.56
C ALA A 24 13.39 -23.51 -5.78
N ARG A 25 13.81 -23.11 -6.99
CA ARG A 25 13.59 -23.89 -8.21
C ARG A 25 14.38 -25.19 -8.23
N TRP A 26 15.61 -25.19 -7.69
CA TRP A 26 16.49 -26.36 -7.69
C TRP A 26 16.12 -27.39 -6.62
N THR A 27 15.86 -26.95 -5.38
CA THR A 27 15.51 -27.82 -4.24
C THR A 27 14.03 -28.19 -4.20
N GLY A 28 13.15 -27.33 -4.72
CA GLY A 28 11.70 -27.47 -4.62
C GLY A 28 11.10 -28.67 -5.33
N GLY A 29 11.91 -29.43 -6.08
CA GLY A 29 11.47 -30.60 -6.84
C GLY A 29 10.47 -30.21 -7.92
N ARG A 30 10.79 -30.46 -9.19
CA ARG A 30 9.76 -30.44 -10.24
C ARG A 30 8.77 -31.56 -9.89
N ALA A 31 7.71 -31.26 -9.13
CA ALA A 31 6.50 -32.04 -9.16
C ALA A 31 6.06 -32.00 -10.62
N LYS A 32 6.41 -33.05 -11.37
CA LYS A 32 6.13 -33.12 -12.80
C LYS A 32 4.64 -32.85 -12.94
N ARG A 33 4.27 -31.72 -13.54
CA ARG A 33 2.90 -31.37 -13.91
C ARG A 33 2.54 -32.27 -15.10
N THR A 34 2.48 -33.58 -14.85
CA THR A 34 2.34 -34.63 -15.87
C THR A 34 0.89 -34.89 -16.21
N SER A 35 -0.04 -34.54 -15.33
CA SER A 35 -1.48 -34.69 -15.57
C SER A 35 -2.11 -33.33 -15.79
N ALA A 36 -3.01 -33.24 -16.79
CA ALA A 36 -3.83 -32.06 -17.03
C ALA A 36 -4.62 -31.65 -15.78
N ALA A 37 -5.03 -32.61 -14.94
CA ALA A 37 -5.71 -32.34 -13.67
C ALA A 37 -4.85 -31.56 -12.66
N LYS A 38 -3.50 -31.68 -12.70
CA LYS A 38 -2.60 -30.86 -11.86
C LYS A 38 -2.43 -29.42 -12.36
N MET A 39 -2.95 -29.12 -13.55
CA MET A 39 -2.93 -27.80 -14.16
C MET A 39 -4.25 -27.06 -14.02
N GLU A 40 -5.31 -27.76 -13.58
CA GLU A 40 -6.59 -27.17 -13.21
C GLU A 40 -6.48 -26.39 -11.90
N ILE A 41 -7.27 -25.34 -11.76
CA ILE A 41 -7.29 -24.46 -10.57
C ILE A 41 -7.96 -25.19 -9.39
N TYR A 42 -8.94 -26.07 -9.67
CA TYR A 42 -9.63 -26.89 -8.69
C TYR A 42 -9.74 -28.34 -9.15
N GLU A 43 -9.63 -29.28 -8.20
CA GLU A 43 -9.81 -30.73 -8.47
C GLU A 43 -11.30 -31.15 -8.48
N CYS A 44 -12.20 -30.27 -8.04
CA CYS A 44 -13.63 -30.52 -8.05
C CYS A 44 -14.14 -30.49 -9.49
N GLY A 45 -14.73 -31.59 -9.97
CA GLY A 45 -15.19 -31.79 -11.36
C GLY A 45 -16.35 -30.89 -11.84
N ILE A 46 -16.56 -29.73 -11.23
CA ILE A 46 -17.46 -28.69 -11.73
C ILE A 46 -16.59 -27.76 -12.58
N PRO A 47 -16.83 -27.65 -13.90
CA PRO A 47 -16.05 -26.77 -14.76
C PRO A 47 -16.22 -25.32 -14.28
N GLU A 48 -15.12 -24.56 -14.32
CA GLU A 48 -15.12 -23.16 -13.96
C GLU A 48 -16.13 -22.41 -14.83
N GLN A 49 -17.20 -21.93 -14.20
CA GLN A 49 -18.09 -20.98 -14.84
C GLN A 49 -17.42 -19.62 -14.75
N GLU A 50 -16.91 -19.11 -15.87
CA GLU A 50 -16.43 -17.74 -15.96
C GLU A 50 -17.60 -16.79 -15.66
N LYS A 51 -17.72 -16.38 -14.41
CA LYS A 51 -18.70 -15.40 -13.97
C LYS A 51 -18.16 -14.02 -14.34
N LYS A 52 -18.45 -13.62 -15.59
CA LYS A 52 -17.97 -12.38 -16.21
C LYS A 52 -18.33 -11.11 -15.42
N ASP A 53 -19.41 -11.17 -14.63
CA ASP A 53 -19.90 -10.08 -13.78
C ASP A 53 -19.99 -10.52 -12.31
N THR A 54 -18.85 -10.56 -11.63
CA THR A 54 -18.87 -10.66 -10.16
C THR A 54 -19.16 -9.29 -9.58
N LYS A 55 -20.35 -9.11 -9.00
CA LYS A 55 -20.74 -7.88 -8.29
C LYS A 55 -19.93 -7.78 -6.99
N ILE A 56 -18.85 -7.01 -7.01
CA ILE A 56 -18.10 -6.65 -5.81
C ILE A 56 -18.87 -5.55 -5.08
N SER A 57 -18.93 -5.62 -3.75
CA SER A 57 -19.58 -4.59 -2.93
C SER A 57 -18.88 -3.23 -3.10
N VAL A 58 -19.66 -2.15 -3.21
CA VAL A 58 -19.14 -0.77 -3.31
C VAL A 58 -18.27 -0.40 -2.10
N LYS A 59 -18.48 -1.06 -0.95
CA LYS A 59 -17.72 -0.84 0.30
C LYS A 59 -16.19 -1.01 0.11
N PHE A 60 -15.75 -1.91 -0.78
CA PHE A 60 -14.32 -2.07 -1.10
C PHE A 60 -13.74 -0.83 -1.79
N TYR A 61 -14.51 -0.18 -2.66
CA TYR A 61 -14.09 1.04 -3.35
C TYR A 61 -14.03 2.23 -2.39
N LEU A 62 -15.01 2.37 -1.50
CA LEU A 62 -15.01 3.44 -0.48
C LEU A 62 -13.79 3.34 0.43
N THR A 63 -13.45 2.12 0.87
CA THR A 63 -12.26 1.88 1.68
C THR A 63 -10.97 2.24 0.93
N ALA A 64 -10.87 1.89 -0.35
CA ALA A 64 -9.70 2.22 -1.17
C ALA A 64 -9.55 3.73 -1.40
N ILE A 65 -10.64 4.44 -1.69
CA ILE A 65 -10.64 5.90 -1.87
C ILE A 65 -10.25 6.60 -0.56
N LEU A 66 -10.76 6.14 0.58
CA LEU A 66 -10.39 6.68 1.89
C LEU A 66 -8.90 6.49 2.19
N PHE A 67 -8.34 5.32 1.85
CA PHE A 67 -6.91 5.06 1.99
C PHE A 67 -6.06 6.01 1.13
N ILE A 68 -6.45 6.22 -0.13
CA ILE A 68 -5.77 7.17 -1.03
C ILE A 68 -5.82 8.59 -0.46
N LEU A 69 -6.96 9.00 0.08
CA LEU A 69 -7.11 10.32 0.70
C LEU A 69 -6.16 10.46 1.88
N PHE A 70 -6.11 9.48 2.79
CA PHE A 70 -5.18 9.50 3.93
C PHE A 70 -3.70 9.53 3.53
N ASP A 71 -3.31 8.82 2.47
CA ASP A 71 -1.93 8.81 1.97
C ASP A 71 -1.53 10.18 1.39
N ILE A 72 -2.44 10.81 0.64
CA ILE A 72 -2.23 12.17 0.10
C ILE A 72 -2.01 13.19 1.22
N GLU A 73 -2.77 13.08 2.31
CA GLU A 73 -2.60 13.95 3.47
C GLU A 73 -1.20 13.81 4.08
N ILE A 74 -0.70 12.58 4.26
CA ILE A 74 0.65 12.31 4.77
C ILE A 74 1.73 12.88 3.83
N ILE A 75 1.54 12.78 2.51
CA ILE A 75 2.44 13.39 1.52
C ILE A 75 2.58 14.90 1.76
N PHE A 76 1.52 15.61 2.17
CA PHE A 76 1.61 17.03 2.52
C PHE A 76 2.18 17.28 3.91
N MET A 77 1.89 16.40 4.88
CA MET A 77 2.43 16.52 6.23
C MET A 77 3.95 16.35 6.28
N TYR A 78 4.53 15.52 5.40
CA TYR A 78 5.95 15.18 5.48
C TYR A 78 6.90 16.36 5.18
N PRO A 79 6.78 17.10 4.05
CA PRO A 79 7.60 18.29 3.81
C PRO A 79 7.42 19.35 4.89
N TRP A 80 6.19 19.55 5.36
CA TRP A 80 5.90 20.46 6.47
C TRP A 80 6.66 20.06 7.73
N ALA A 81 6.63 18.78 8.11
CA ALA A 81 7.29 18.28 9.32
C ALA A 81 8.82 18.42 9.24
N VAL A 82 9.43 18.14 8.08
CA VAL A 82 10.88 18.22 7.90
C VAL A 82 11.39 19.67 7.87
N SER A 83 10.64 20.58 7.26
CA SER A 83 11.03 22.00 7.11
C SER A 83 10.58 22.91 8.26
N PHE A 84 9.79 22.40 9.22
CA PHE A 84 9.21 23.20 10.30
C PHE A 84 10.24 24.01 11.11
N LYS A 85 11.43 23.43 11.36
CA LYS A 85 12.50 24.13 12.09
C LYS A 85 13.02 25.37 11.36
N GLU A 86 13.10 25.31 10.02
CA GLU A 86 13.54 26.44 9.20
C GLU A 86 12.51 27.57 9.23
N PHE A 87 11.22 27.23 9.24
CA PHE A 87 10.14 28.21 9.39
C PHE A 87 10.09 28.88 10.77
N ILE A 88 10.47 28.18 11.83
CA ILE A 88 10.64 28.80 13.16
C ILE A 88 11.76 29.83 13.12
N HIS A 89 12.91 29.48 12.54
CA HIS A 89 14.07 30.39 12.46
C HIS A 89 13.80 31.63 11.62
N SER A 90 12.95 31.55 10.59
CA SER A 90 12.54 32.69 9.76
C SER A 90 11.42 33.55 10.36
N GLY A 91 10.91 33.21 11.55
CA GLY A 91 9.83 33.93 12.24
C GLY A 91 8.42 33.59 11.77
N ALA A 92 8.28 32.69 10.78
CA ALA A 92 7.00 32.23 10.24
C ALA A 92 6.39 31.03 11.01
N GLY A 93 7.06 30.55 12.06
CA GLY A 93 6.68 29.36 12.82
C GLY A 93 5.21 29.30 13.27
N PRO A 94 4.65 30.36 13.91
CA PRO A 94 3.26 30.35 14.37
C PRO A 94 2.24 30.24 13.23
N PHE A 95 2.52 30.88 12.08
CA PHE A 95 1.64 30.85 10.92
C PHE A 95 1.63 29.45 10.28
N VAL A 96 2.81 28.88 10.05
CA VAL A 96 2.98 27.54 9.46
C VAL A 96 2.45 26.43 10.38
N PHE A 97 2.51 26.64 11.69
CA PHE A 97 1.86 25.75 12.66
C PHE A 97 0.33 25.87 12.59
N GLY A 98 -0.20 27.10 12.53
CA GLY A 98 -1.64 27.34 12.40
C GLY A 98 -2.24 26.74 11.13
N SER A 99 -1.55 26.86 9.99
CA SER A 99 -2.01 26.25 8.74
C SER A 99 -2.12 24.73 8.84
N MET A 100 -1.20 24.08 9.56
CA MET A 100 -1.23 22.64 9.77
C MET A 100 -2.38 22.19 10.68
N ILE A 101 -2.68 22.97 11.72
CA ILE A 101 -3.84 22.68 12.58
C ILE A 101 -5.14 22.78 11.78
N ILE A 102 -5.29 23.79 10.92
CA ILE A 102 -6.47 23.93 10.08
C ILE A 102 -6.57 22.76 9.09
N PHE A 103 -5.46 22.40 8.45
CA PHE A 103 -5.37 21.26 7.54
C PHE A 103 -5.81 19.95 8.22
N LEU A 104 -5.25 19.65 9.40
CA LEU A 104 -5.63 18.49 10.20
C LEU A 104 -7.09 18.54 10.67
N ALA A 105 -7.61 19.71 11.02
CA ALA A 105 -8.99 19.86 11.45
C ALA A 105 -9.98 19.50 10.33
N ILE A 106 -9.70 19.92 9.09
CA ILE A 106 -10.50 19.57 7.91
C ILE A 106 -10.46 18.05 7.67
N PHE A 107 -9.27 17.45 7.74
CA PHE A 107 -9.10 16.01 7.58
C PHE A 107 -9.87 15.22 8.66
N ILE A 108 -9.70 15.57 9.94
CA ILE A 108 -10.38 14.91 11.07
C ILE A 108 -11.89 15.06 10.94
N PHE A 109 -12.38 16.21 10.48
CA PHE A 109 -13.80 16.42 10.24
C PHE A 109 -14.35 15.49 9.15
N GLY A 110 -13.62 15.32 8.04
CA GLY A 110 -13.96 14.37 6.98
C GLY A 110 -14.00 12.93 7.49
N LEU A 111 -12.99 12.52 8.26
CA LEU A 111 -12.92 11.18 8.85
C LEU A 111 -14.07 10.94 9.84
N TRP A 112 -14.39 11.93 10.67
CA TRP A 112 -15.53 11.87 11.57
C TRP A 112 -16.86 11.69 10.83
N TRP A 113 -17.04 12.39 9.70
CA TRP A 113 -18.22 12.26 8.85
C TRP A 113 -18.34 10.85 8.23
N GLU A 114 -17.24 10.30 7.72
CA GLU A 114 -17.21 8.95 7.14
C GLU A 114 -17.56 7.86 8.16
N ILE A 115 -17.02 7.97 9.39
CA ILE A 115 -17.37 7.06 10.49
C ILE A 115 -18.86 7.14 10.81
N LYS A 116 -19.42 8.35 10.90
CA LYS A 116 -20.85 8.55 11.16
C LYS A 116 -21.72 8.00 10.03
N SER A 117 -21.25 8.05 8.80
CA SER A 117 -21.94 7.53 7.62
C SER A 117 -21.98 6.00 7.58
N LYS A 118 -21.32 5.29 8.51
CA LYS A 118 -21.22 3.83 8.57
C LYS A 118 -20.66 3.21 7.27
N ALA A 119 -19.95 4.00 6.47
CA ALA A 119 -19.36 3.56 5.20
C ALA A 119 -18.32 2.43 5.39
N LEU A 120 -17.81 2.30 6.62
CA LEU A 120 -16.79 1.34 7.05
C LEU A 120 -17.37 0.09 7.73
N GLU A 121 -18.69 -0.06 7.87
CA GLU A 121 -19.31 -1.24 8.50
C GLU A 121 -19.50 -2.40 7.49
N TRP A 122 -19.10 -3.61 7.90
CA TRP A 122 -19.00 -4.81 7.04
C TRP A 122 -20.08 -5.87 7.31
N ASP A 123 -21.26 -5.45 7.76
CA ASP A 123 -22.46 -6.31 7.79
C ASP A 123 -23.11 -6.46 6.41
#